data_AF-A0A931EEX0-F1
#
_entry.id   AF-A0A931EEX0-F1
#
_cell.length_a   1.000
_cell.length_b   1.000
_cell.length_c   1.000
_cell.angle_alpha   90.00
_cell.angle_beta   90.00
_cell.angle_gamma   90.00
#
_symmetry.space_group_name_H-M   'P 1'
#
loop_
_entity.id
_entity.type
_entity.pdbx_description
1 polymer ?
#
loop_
_entity_poly.entity_id
_entity_poly.type
_entity_poly.pdbx_seq_one_letter_code
_entity_poly.pdbx_strand_id
1 'polypeptide(L)'
;MRTIRKISISLAAVVAVLLVITTLPSPARASGTKPLSAPVFTSKSAAKAKAHTPFAFTVKTKANPTASIAVGPLPPGLSFADNGNGTATLSGTFPFGETQTIALTASNTQGSTPQTLSVVVKGLPGIRHVFVITLENKGYNETFGTPANDPYLASTLPSQGALLKNYYGIGHFSNDNYIGLISGQPPNSSTQADCFGYANFPLADGLVNGIQQGAGCVYPSNVPSLPSQLTSAGFSWKGYLEDMGNDPSRESATCGHPAVGASDPSFVATSTDGYATRHNPFVYFHSIIDNTAVCNSQVVPLGTTGGILPAGTPAGVTGLATDLQSISTTPNFSVISPNLCNDGHDYPCKNPTGTSALANIDTFLSTWVPLIENSPAFKQDGLLEITFDEAEAVGSATDATACCGETPGPAANSGGNGITGPGGGKVGTVLISPFITPGGVVVKKYNHYSSLASIEDLFGLPHLGEAATVTSNFDKGIFHN
;
A
#
# COMPACT_ATOMS: atom_id res chain seq x y z
N MET A 1 -46.83 -82.61 -5.83
CA MET A 1 -48.14 -82.07 -6.26
C MET A 1 -48.08 -81.81 -7.75
N ARG A 2 -48.80 -82.62 -8.54
CA ARG A 2 -49.95 -82.19 -9.36
C ARG A 2 -49.54 -81.17 -10.45
N THR A 3 -49.68 -81.39 -11.76
CA THR A 3 -50.41 -82.41 -12.55
C THR A 3 -50.19 -82.05 -14.04
N ILE A 4 -50.05 -83.06 -14.92
CA ILE A 4 -50.81 -83.24 -16.21
C ILE A 4 -50.57 -82.20 -17.35
N ARG A 5 -50.43 -82.53 -18.64
CA ARG A 5 -50.51 -83.75 -19.45
C ARG A 5 -49.96 -83.43 -20.86
N LYS A 6 -49.38 -84.45 -21.51
CA LYS A 6 -49.60 -85.00 -22.88
C LYS A 6 -49.95 -84.00 -24.00
N ILE A 7 -49.42 -84.12 -25.22
CA ILE A 7 -49.71 -85.16 -26.25
C ILE A 7 -48.64 -84.95 -27.36
N SER A 8 -47.69 -85.88 -27.60
CA SER A 8 -47.67 -86.94 -28.65
C SER A 8 -47.88 -86.43 -30.09
N ILE A 9 -46.94 -86.65 -31.03
CA ILE A 9 -46.99 -87.65 -32.13
C ILE A 9 -45.64 -87.53 -32.89
N SER A 10 -44.71 -88.51 -32.83
CA SER A 10 -44.37 -89.54 -33.86
C SER A 10 -44.51 -89.08 -35.32
N LEU A 11 -43.61 -89.28 -36.30
CA LEU A 11 -42.51 -90.21 -36.54
C LEU A 11 -41.88 -89.74 -37.88
N ALA A 12 -40.55 -89.81 -38.07
CA ALA A 12 -39.92 -90.35 -39.30
C ALA A 12 -38.47 -89.85 -39.52
N ALA A 13 -37.60 -90.86 -39.70
CA ALA A 13 -36.44 -90.91 -40.59
C ALA A 13 -35.30 -89.91 -40.39
N VAL A 14 -34.28 -90.40 -39.69
CA VAL A 14 -32.89 -89.93 -39.78
C VAL A 14 -32.33 -90.31 -41.15
N VAL A 15 -31.99 -89.32 -41.97
CA VAL A 15 -31.04 -89.47 -43.08
C VAL A 15 -29.84 -88.58 -42.75
N ALA A 16 -28.68 -89.22 -42.57
CA ALA A 16 -27.42 -88.54 -42.33
C ALA A 16 -26.98 -87.80 -43.61
N VAL A 17 -26.92 -86.48 -43.55
CA VAL A 17 -26.16 -85.65 -44.50
C VAL A 17 -24.97 -85.09 -43.74
N LEU A 18 -23.78 -85.50 -44.17
CA LEU A 18 -22.49 -85.04 -43.69
C LEU A 18 -22.32 -83.57 -44.12
N LEU A 19 -22.57 -82.61 -43.21
CA LEU A 19 -22.33 -81.20 -43.46
C LEU A 19 -20.95 -80.82 -42.90
N VAL A 20 -20.01 -80.54 -43.79
CA VAL A 20 -18.73 -79.90 -43.47
C VAL A 20 -19.03 -78.48 -43.02
N ILE A 21 -19.06 -78.24 -41.70
CA ILE A 21 -19.13 -76.89 -41.14
C ILE A 21 -17.72 -76.31 -41.26
N THR A 22 -17.51 -75.47 -42.26
CA THR A 22 -16.42 -74.50 -42.25
C THR A 22 -16.68 -73.55 -41.09
N THR A 23 -15.80 -73.55 -40.09
CA THR A 23 -15.79 -72.52 -39.05
C THR A 23 -15.43 -71.19 -39.72
N LEU A 24 -16.43 -70.37 -40.02
CA LEU A 24 -16.20 -68.95 -40.28
C LEU A 24 -15.58 -68.35 -39.02
N PRO A 25 -14.46 -67.59 -39.12
CA PRO A 25 -13.97 -66.84 -37.98
C PRO A 25 -15.08 -65.89 -37.54
N SER A 26 -15.40 -65.87 -36.25
CA SER A 26 -16.23 -64.79 -35.68
C SER A 26 -15.61 -63.45 -36.11
N PRO A 27 -16.41 -62.45 -36.53
CA PRO A 27 -15.87 -61.12 -36.72
C PRO A 27 -15.24 -60.71 -35.38
N ALA A 28 -13.93 -60.46 -35.41
CA ALA A 28 -13.23 -59.90 -34.28
C ALA A 28 -14.05 -58.69 -33.82
N ARG A 29 -14.51 -58.73 -32.56
CA ARG A 29 -15.15 -57.58 -31.92
C ARG A 29 -14.13 -56.46 -32.04
N ALA A 30 -14.37 -55.50 -32.93
CA ALA A 30 -13.53 -54.32 -33.07
C ALA A 30 -13.47 -53.70 -31.67
N SER A 31 -12.33 -53.81 -31.02
CA SER A 31 -12.02 -53.07 -29.80
C SER A 31 -12.15 -51.61 -30.19
N GLY A 32 -13.29 -50.98 -29.87
CA GLY A 32 -13.60 -49.62 -30.27
C GLY A 32 -12.57 -48.67 -29.67
N THR A 33 -11.52 -48.38 -30.44
CA THR A 33 -10.57 -47.33 -30.09
C THR A 33 -11.36 -46.03 -30.10
N LYS A 34 -11.29 -45.28 -29.00
CA LYS A 34 -11.93 -43.96 -28.89
C LYS A 34 -11.50 -43.14 -30.12
N PRO A 35 -12.42 -42.44 -30.81
CA PRO A 35 -12.06 -41.63 -31.97
C PRO A 35 -10.98 -40.60 -31.59
N LEU A 36 -9.99 -40.41 -32.45
CA LEU A 36 -9.00 -39.34 -32.29
C LEU A 36 -9.70 -37.98 -32.41
N SER A 37 -9.31 -37.02 -31.59
CA SER A 37 -9.87 -35.67 -31.61
C SER A 37 -8.83 -34.63 -31.20
N ALA A 38 -8.85 -33.48 -31.89
CA ALA A 38 -8.12 -32.30 -31.45
C ALA A 38 -8.59 -31.86 -30.04
N PRO A 39 -7.75 -31.15 -29.27
CA PRO A 39 -8.12 -30.67 -27.95
C PRO A 39 -9.24 -29.64 -28.04
N VAL A 40 -10.17 -29.67 -27.09
CA VAL A 40 -11.17 -28.62 -26.89
C VAL A 40 -11.20 -28.27 -25.41
N PHE A 41 -11.13 -26.99 -25.08
CA PHE A 41 -11.33 -26.54 -23.70
C PHE A 41 -12.78 -26.72 -23.26
N THR A 42 -12.94 -27.21 -22.04
CA THR A 42 -14.24 -27.42 -21.38
C THR A 42 -14.38 -26.57 -20.11
N SER A 43 -13.28 -25.99 -19.62
CA SER A 43 -13.30 -24.94 -18.60
C SER A 43 -13.83 -23.62 -19.17
N LYS A 44 -14.42 -22.80 -18.28
CA LYS A 44 -14.85 -21.43 -18.62
C LYS A 44 -13.66 -20.59 -19.10
N SER A 45 -13.92 -19.63 -19.99
CA SER A 45 -12.96 -18.59 -20.40
C SER A 45 -12.92 -17.39 -19.45
N ALA A 46 -13.63 -17.44 -18.32
CA ALA A 46 -13.68 -16.36 -17.35
C ALA A 46 -13.62 -16.89 -15.90
N ALA A 47 -12.91 -16.17 -15.05
CA ALA A 47 -12.83 -16.38 -13.62
C ALA A 47 -12.89 -15.05 -12.85
N LYS A 48 -13.16 -15.13 -11.55
CA LYS A 48 -13.11 -14.00 -10.63
C LYS A 48 -12.09 -14.31 -9.54
N ALA A 49 -11.36 -13.30 -9.11
CA ALA A 49 -10.43 -13.39 -8.00
C ALA A 49 -10.56 -12.16 -7.10
N LYS A 50 -9.90 -12.19 -5.96
CA LYS A 50 -9.70 -11.04 -5.08
C LYS A 50 -8.19 -10.87 -4.88
N ALA A 51 -7.70 -9.63 -4.95
CA ALA A 51 -6.31 -9.32 -4.65
C ALA A 51 -5.95 -9.79 -3.23
N HIS A 52 -4.69 -10.17 -3.03
CA HIS A 52 -4.14 -10.68 -1.76
C HIS A 52 -4.85 -11.91 -1.17
N THR A 53 -5.67 -12.60 -1.97
CA THR A 53 -6.37 -13.83 -1.57
C THR A 53 -5.90 -15.00 -2.45
N PRO A 54 -5.67 -16.20 -1.88
CA PRO A 54 -5.35 -17.38 -2.67
C PRO A 54 -6.40 -17.64 -3.76
N PHE A 55 -5.92 -17.77 -4.98
CA PHE A 55 -6.67 -18.08 -6.19
C PHE A 55 -6.26 -19.45 -6.71
N ALA A 56 -7.24 -20.23 -7.16
CA ALA A 56 -7.01 -21.48 -7.88
C ALA A 56 -8.07 -21.65 -8.98
N PHE A 57 -7.63 -22.03 -10.16
CA PHE A 57 -8.49 -22.30 -11.32
C PHE A 57 -8.01 -23.55 -12.05
N THR A 58 -8.90 -24.52 -12.21
CA THR A 58 -8.61 -25.74 -12.97
C THR A 58 -9.03 -25.56 -14.44
N VAL A 59 -8.04 -25.56 -15.33
CA VAL A 59 -8.22 -25.66 -16.77
C VAL A 59 -8.55 -27.11 -17.11
N LYS A 60 -9.56 -27.33 -17.96
CA LYS A 60 -9.99 -28.67 -18.37
C LYS A 60 -10.13 -28.76 -19.88
N THR A 61 -9.64 -29.84 -20.46
CA THR A 61 -9.77 -30.13 -21.89
C THR A 61 -10.43 -31.49 -22.11
N LYS A 62 -10.98 -31.67 -23.30
CA LYS A 62 -11.42 -32.97 -23.82
C LYS A 62 -10.67 -33.22 -25.12
N ALA A 63 -9.95 -34.33 -25.18
CA ALA A 63 -9.13 -34.69 -26.33
C ALA A 63 -8.93 -36.22 -26.40
N ASN A 64 -8.45 -36.71 -27.54
CA ASN A 64 -7.88 -38.03 -27.67
C ASN A 64 -6.81 -38.03 -28.78
N PRO A 65 -5.52 -38.23 -28.47
CA PRO A 65 -4.92 -38.48 -27.16
C PRO A 65 -5.12 -37.31 -26.17
N THR A 66 -4.88 -37.55 -24.89
CA THR A 66 -4.93 -36.51 -23.85
C THR A 66 -4.09 -35.30 -24.25
N ALA A 67 -4.63 -34.09 -24.05
CA ALA A 67 -3.90 -32.86 -24.37
C ALA A 67 -2.91 -32.52 -23.26
N SER A 68 -1.74 -32.02 -23.65
CA SER A 68 -0.92 -31.19 -22.77
C SER A 68 -1.45 -29.76 -22.80
N ILE A 69 -1.25 -29.03 -21.70
CA ILE A 69 -1.72 -27.65 -21.58
C ILE A 69 -0.52 -26.77 -21.25
N ALA A 70 -0.34 -25.71 -22.02
CA ALA A 70 0.66 -24.68 -21.79
C ALA A 70 -0.01 -23.33 -21.50
N VAL A 71 0.74 -22.44 -20.86
CA VAL A 71 0.33 -21.06 -20.58
C VAL A 71 1.35 -20.09 -21.17
N GLY A 72 0.90 -18.91 -21.59
CA GLY A 72 1.77 -17.78 -21.92
C GLY A 72 2.41 -17.16 -20.67
N PRO A 73 3.00 -15.95 -20.78
CA PRO A 73 3.50 -15.21 -19.62
C PRO A 73 2.41 -15.08 -18.55
N LEU A 74 2.78 -15.39 -17.31
CA LEU A 74 1.87 -15.28 -16.17
C LEU A 74 1.99 -13.90 -15.53
N PRO A 75 0.87 -13.32 -15.04
CA PRO A 75 0.90 -12.20 -14.12
C PRO A 75 1.75 -12.53 -12.87
N PRO A 76 2.40 -11.52 -12.26
CA PRO A 76 3.12 -11.70 -11.01
C PRO A 76 2.26 -12.40 -9.93
N GLY A 77 2.87 -13.34 -9.20
CA GLY A 77 2.20 -14.07 -8.12
C GLY A 77 1.38 -15.28 -8.56
N LEU A 78 1.29 -15.58 -9.87
CA LEU A 78 0.68 -16.80 -10.37
C LEU A 78 1.70 -17.88 -10.76
N SER A 79 1.26 -19.13 -10.61
CA SER A 79 1.94 -20.35 -11.00
C SER A 79 1.01 -21.21 -11.85
N PHE A 80 1.60 -22.07 -12.69
CA PHE A 80 0.88 -22.99 -13.56
C PHE A 80 1.48 -24.39 -13.47
N ALA A 81 0.63 -25.40 -13.37
CA ALA A 81 1.01 -26.81 -13.40
C ALA A 81 0.10 -27.59 -14.35
N ASP A 82 0.68 -28.20 -15.41
CA ASP A 82 -0.01 -29.21 -16.20
C ASP A 82 -0.05 -30.53 -15.42
N ASN A 83 -1.24 -31.09 -15.24
CA ASN A 83 -1.42 -32.33 -14.48
C ASN A 83 -1.24 -33.58 -15.36
N GLY A 84 -0.98 -33.43 -16.67
CA GLY A 84 -0.72 -34.52 -17.61
C GLY A 84 -1.94 -35.40 -17.94
N ASN A 85 -3.12 -35.06 -17.41
CA ASN A 85 -4.36 -35.80 -17.57
C ASN A 85 -5.43 -35.02 -18.36
N GLY A 86 -5.01 -34.00 -19.11
CA GLY A 86 -5.90 -33.09 -19.84
C GLY A 86 -6.49 -31.98 -18.96
N THR A 87 -5.96 -31.82 -17.74
CA THR A 87 -6.25 -30.70 -16.86
C THR A 87 -4.96 -30.02 -16.43
N ALA A 88 -5.06 -28.74 -16.09
CA ALA A 88 -3.98 -27.96 -15.50
C ALA A 88 -4.52 -27.06 -14.40
N THR A 89 -3.65 -26.65 -13.48
CA THR A 89 -3.98 -25.78 -12.36
C THR A 89 -3.24 -24.46 -12.50
N LEU A 90 -3.99 -23.36 -12.55
CA LEU A 90 -3.49 -22.02 -12.29
C LEU A 90 -3.72 -21.71 -10.82
N SER A 91 -2.68 -21.33 -10.09
CA SER A 91 -2.79 -21.02 -8.66
C SER A 91 -1.83 -19.92 -8.23
N GLY A 92 -2.17 -19.21 -7.16
CA GLY A 92 -1.31 -18.16 -6.60
C GLY A 92 -2.13 -17.03 -6.00
N THR A 93 -1.58 -15.83 -5.94
CA THR A 93 -2.24 -14.66 -5.37
C THR A 93 -2.02 -13.47 -6.28
N PHE A 94 -3.09 -12.77 -6.63
CA PHE A 94 -2.98 -11.52 -7.39
C PHE A 94 -2.56 -10.36 -6.47
N PRO A 95 -1.59 -9.54 -6.88
CA PRO A 95 -1.08 -8.46 -6.04
C PRO A 95 -1.98 -7.22 -6.00
N PHE A 96 -2.93 -7.06 -6.92
CA PHE A 96 -3.84 -5.91 -6.99
C PHE A 96 -5.07 -6.23 -7.84
N GLY A 97 -6.05 -5.31 -7.84
CA GLY A 97 -7.27 -5.40 -8.61
C GLY A 97 -7.08 -4.89 -10.03
N GLU A 98 -7.36 -5.75 -11.01
CA GLU A 98 -7.31 -5.46 -12.44
C GLU A 98 -7.96 -6.61 -13.21
N THR A 99 -8.19 -6.43 -14.51
CA THR A 99 -8.59 -7.54 -15.38
C THR A 99 -7.38 -8.14 -16.06
N GLN A 100 -7.04 -9.38 -15.69
CA GLN A 100 -5.94 -10.12 -16.28
C GLN A 100 -6.38 -11.00 -17.45
N THR A 101 -5.54 -11.10 -18.47
CA THR A 101 -5.76 -12.02 -19.61
C THR A 101 -4.63 -13.03 -19.69
N ILE A 102 -4.98 -14.31 -19.60
CA ILE A 102 -4.03 -15.42 -19.57
C ILE A 102 -4.24 -16.26 -20.82
N ALA A 103 -3.21 -16.34 -21.66
CA ALA A 103 -3.22 -17.17 -22.86
C ALA A 103 -2.96 -18.63 -22.48
N LEU A 104 -3.86 -19.53 -22.88
CA LEU A 104 -3.76 -20.98 -22.70
C LEU A 104 -3.72 -21.68 -24.06
N THR A 105 -2.93 -22.73 -24.16
CA THR A 105 -2.84 -23.55 -25.37
C THR A 105 -2.93 -25.02 -24.99
N ALA A 106 -3.92 -25.72 -25.53
CA ALA A 106 -4.06 -27.16 -25.39
C ALA A 106 -3.60 -27.86 -26.68
N SER A 107 -2.71 -28.84 -26.58
CA SER A 107 -2.09 -29.48 -27.74
C SER A 107 -2.08 -31.00 -27.60
N ASN A 108 -2.31 -31.70 -28.70
CA ASN A 108 -2.02 -33.12 -28.85
C ASN A 108 -1.59 -33.41 -30.31
N THR A 109 -1.39 -34.69 -30.64
CA THR A 109 -1.02 -35.12 -32.01
C THR A 109 -2.06 -34.78 -33.09
N GLN A 110 -3.30 -34.46 -32.72
CA GLN A 110 -4.39 -34.17 -33.64
C GLN A 110 -4.57 -32.66 -33.87
N GLY A 111 -3.90 -31.80 -33.09
CA GLY A 111 -3.94 -30.37 -33.27
C GLY A 111 -3.67 -29.59 -32.00
N SER A 112 -3.72 -28.26 -32.13
CA SER A 112 -3.60 -27.31 -31.03
C SER A 112 -4.81 -26.37 -31.02
N THR A 113 -5.26 -25.97 -29.84
CA THR A 113 -6.38 -25.05 -29.66
C THR A 113 -6.01 -24.00 -28.61
N PRO A 114 -6.10 -22.71 -28.93
CA PRO A 114 -5.90 -21.64 -27.97
C PRO A 114 -7.20 -21.29 -27.20
N GLN A 115 -7.06 -20.77 -25.99
CA GLN A 115 -8.12 -20.10 -25.22
C GLN A 115 -7.51 -18.94 -24.44
N THR A 116 -8.22 -17.83 -24.36
CA THR A 116 -7.90 -16.76 -23.41
C THR A 116 -8.79 -16.90 -22.17
N LEU A 117 -8.17 -16.97 -21.00
CA LEU A 117 -8.85 -16.87 -19.71
C LEU A 117 -8.82 -15.41 -19.24
N SER A 118 -9.98 -14.79 -19.09
CA SER A 118 -10.13 -13.47 -18.46
C SER A 118 -10.37 -13.64 -16.96
N VAL A 119 -9.51 -13.06 -16.13
CA VAL A 119 -9.67 -13.08 -14.67
C VAL A 119 -9.95 -11.66 -14.19
N VAL A 120 -11.16 -11.41 -13.70
CA VAL A 120 -11.51 -10.13 -13.07
C VAL A 120 -11.10 -10.20 -11.61
N VAL A 121 -10.03 -9.49 -11.25
CA VAL A 121 -9.53 -9.41 -9.89
C VAL A 121 -10.14 -8.20 -9.20
N LYS A 122 -10.89 -8.43 -8.11
CA LYS A 122 -11.40 -7.36 -7.26
C LYS A 122 -10.30 -6.93 -6.28
N GLY A 123 -9.98 -5.63 -6.24
CA GLY A 123 -8.98 -5.05 -5.34
C GLY A 123 -8.75 -3.57 -5.63
N LEU A 124 -7.84 -2.96 -4.86
CA LEU A 124 -7.29 -1.64 -5.15
C LEU A 124 -6.38 -1.67 -6.39
N PRO A 125 -6.14 -0.54 -7.08
CA PRO A 125 -5.21 -0.49 -8.20
C PRO A 125 -3.79 -0.91 -7.79
N GLY A 126 -2.97 -1.24 -8.78
CA GLY A 126 -1.60 -1.71 -8.60
C GLY A 126 -0.59 -0.65 -8.19
N ILE A 127 -0.94 0.26 -7.28
CA ILE A 127 -0.04 1.28 -6.74
C ILE A 127 1.12 0.60 -6.00
N ARG A 128 2.35 1.01 -6.32
CA ARG A 128 3.58 0.46 -5.70
C ARG A 128 4.59 1.52 -5.30
N HIS A 129 4.34 2.79 -5.61
CA HIS A 129 5.14 3.91 -5.10
C HIS A 129 4.20 4.93 -4.45
N VAL A 130 4.25 5.03 -3.12
CA VAL A 130 3.47 5.96 -2.33
C VAL A 130 4.39 7.05 -1.79
N PHE A 131 4.01 8.30 -2.01
CA PHE A 131 4.68 9.49 -1.51
C PHE A 131 3.73 10.20 -0.54
N VAL A 132 4.20 10.56 0.64
CA VAL A 132 3.43 11.32 1.63
C VAL A 132 4.20 12.60 1.95
N ILE A 133 3.65 13.74 1.55
CA ILE A 133 4.11 15.06 1.99
C ILE A 133 3.22 15.47 3.17
N THR A 134 3.83 15.69 4.33
CA THR A 134 3.12 16.16 5.53
C THR A 134 3.51 17.61 5.80
N LEU A 135 2.52 18.49 5.72
CA LEU A 135 2.56 19.91 6.03
C LEU A 135 2.13 20.14 7.48
N GLU A 136 2.25 21.37 7.97
CA GLU A 136 2.01 21.71 9.39
C GLU A 136 0.84 22.67 9.62
N ASN A 137 0.11 22.40 10.72
CA ASN A 137 -0.86 23.28 11.41
C ASN A 137 -1.66 24.19 10.48
N LYS A 138 -2.61 23.62 9.73
CA LYS A 138 -3.64 24.40 9.04
C LYS A 138 -4.98 23.70 9.03
N GLY A 139 -6.00 24.38 9.56
CA GLY A 139 -7.38 23.93 9.39
C GLY A 139 -7.82 24.03 7.93
N TYR A 140 -8.74 23.16 7.51
CA TYR A 140 -9.25 23.08 6.14
C TYR A 140 -9.68 24.44 5.55
N ASN A 141 -10.25 25.33 6.38
CA ASN A 141 -10.74 26.62 5.92
C ASN A 141 -9.63 27.65 5.65
N GLU A 142 -8.43 27.46 6.22
CA GLU A 142 -7.30 28.38 6.01
C GLU A 142 -6.60 28.14 4.68
N THR A 143 -6.64 26.90 4.19
CA THR A 143 -6.00 26.46 2.94
C THR A 143 -7.03 26.31 1.83
N PHE A 144 -7.88 25.28 1.93
CA PHE A 144 -8.92 24.95 0.96
C PHE A 144 -10.20 25.81 1.07
N GLY A 145 -10.13 26.94 1.80
CA GLY A 145 -11.16 27.95 1.90
C GLY A 145 -11.32 28.77 0.62
N THR A 146 -12.17 29.81 0.65
CA THR A 146 -12.35 30.71 -0.51
C THR A 146 -12.45 32.17 -0.04
N PRO A 147 -11.55 33.08 -0.47
CA PRO A 147 -10.39 32.83 -1.33
C PRO A 147 -9.26 32.08 -0.61
N ALA A 148 -8.51 31.27 -1.34
CA ALA A 148 -7.30 30.60 -0.84
C ALA A 148 -6.07 31.50 -1.05
N ASN A 149 -5.16 31.51 -0.08
CA ASN A 149 -3.89 32.27 -0.15
C ASN A 149 -2.71 31.42 -0.65
N ASP A 150 -2.99 30.15 -0.94
CA ASP A 150 -2.14 29.05 -1.40
C ASP A 150 -2.76 28.39 -2.67
N PRO A 151 -2.91 29.13 -3.79
CA PRO A 151 -3.63 28.64 -4.96
C PRO A 151 -3.04 27.38 -5.60
N TYR A 152 -1.74 27.11 -5.45
CA TYR A 152 -1.17 25.85 -5.95
C TYR A 152 -1.75 24.68 -5.15
N LEU A 153 -1.64 24.70 -3.82
CA LEU A 153 -2.22 23.67 -2.96
C LEU A 153 -3.75 23.62 -3.06
N ALA A 154 -4.43 24.75 -2.93
CA ALA A 154 -5.89 24.79 -2.75
C ALA A 154 -6.69 24.61 -4.05
N SER A 155 -6.09 24.86 -5.22
CA SER A 155 -6.79 24.79 -6.51
C SER A 155 -6.07 23.94 -7.56
N THR A 156 -4.76 24.12 -7.72
CA THR A 156 -4.01 23.43 -8.79
C THR A 156 -3.93 21.93 -8.51
N LEU A 157 -3.48 21.53 -7.31
CA LEU A 157 -3.33 20.12 -6.96
C LEU A 157 -4.67 19.35 -6.91
N PRO A 158 -5.76 19.87 -6.32
CA PRO A 158 -7.08 19.25 -6.43
C PRO A 158 -7.57 19.06 -7.87
N SER A 159 -7.24 19.99 -8.78
CA SER A 159 -7.63 19.86 -10.19
C SER A 159 -6.90 18.72 -10.92
N GLN A 160 -5.74 18.30 -10.42
CA GLN A 160 -4.93 17.19 -10.94
C GLN A 160 -5.31 15.84 -10.34
N GLY A 161 -5.90 15.84 -9.14
CA GLY A 161 -6.21 14.63 -8.38
C GLY A 161 -7.58 14.66 -7.73
N ALA A 162 -7.65 14.33 -6.44
CA ALA A 162 -8.85 14.37 -5.63
C ALA A 162 -8.60 15.05 -4.28
N LEU A 163 -9.51 15.95 -3.89
CA LEU A 163 -9.55 16.55 -2.56
C LEU A 163 -10.39 15.69 -1.61
N LEU A 164 -9.75 15.15 -0.57
CA LEU A 164 -10.40 14.56 0.58
C LEU A 164 -10.84 15.68 1.52
N LYS A 165 -12.06 16.16 1.32
CA LYS A 165 -12.58 17.32 2.04
C LYS A 165 -12.70 17.08 3.54
N ASN A 166 -12.97 15.84 3.96
CA ASN A 166 -13.20 15.49 5.37
C ASN A 166 -12.07 14.61 5.89
N TYR A 167 -10.84 15.11 5.80
CA TYR A 167 -9.66 14.50 6.42
C TYR A 167 -9.30 15.22 7.73
N TYR A 168 -8.91 14.47 8.75
CA TYR A 168 -8.65 14.97 10.11
C TYR A 168 -7.28 14.52 10.62
N GLY A 169 -6.60 15.39 11.38
CA GLY A 169 -5.47 14.99 12.23
C GLY A 169 -5.95 14.13 13.40
N ILE A 170 -5.02 13.42 14.05
CA ILE A 170 -5.32 12.52 15.18
C ILE A 170 -4.96 13.16 16.52
N GLY A 171 -4.02 14.10 16.54
CA GLY A 171 -3.54 14.74 17.76
C GLY A 171 -3.35 16.23 17.59
N HIS A 172 -3.03 16.91 18.69
CA HIS A 172 -2.51 18.28 18.64
C HIS A 172 -1.09 18.32 19.20
N PHE A 173 -0.24 19.13 18.57
CA PHE A 173 1.22 18.99 18.36
C PHE A 173 1.60 17.98 17.26
N SER A 174 2.64 18.31 16.51
CA SER A 174 3.06 17.60 15.31
C SER A 174 3.39 16.13 15.52
N ASN A 175 4.19 15.84 16.55
CA ASN A 175 4.93 14.59 16.62
C ASN A 175 4.05 13.33 16.60
N ASP A 176 2.90 13.37 17.26
CA ASP A 176 2.00 12.22 17.33
C ASP A 176 1.34 11.91 15.99
N ASN A 177 1.00 12.91 15.19
CA ASN A 177 0.43 12.78 13.86
C ASN A 177 1.42 12.09 12.91
N TYR A 178 2.69 12.54 12.88
CA TYR A 178 3.75 11.92 12.09
C TYR A 178 4.01 10.46 12.50
N ILE A 179 4.05 10.17 13.81
CA ILE A 179 4.24 8.82 14.33
C ILE A 179 3.03 7.94 13.97
N GLY A 180 1.82 8.43 14.15
CA GLY A 180 0.57 7.73 13.84
C GLY A 180 0.48 7.35 12.37
N LEU A 181 0.90 8.22 11.45
CA LEU A 181 0.93 7.98 10.00
C LEU A 181 1.77 6.75 9.60
N ILE A 182 2.80 6.37 10.38
CA ILE A 182 3.68 5.25 10.03
C ILE A 182 3.58 4.05 10.99
N SER A 183 2.77 4.12 12.03
CA SER A 183 2.76 3.08 13.08
C SER A 183 1.39 2.78 13.67
N GLY A 184 0.41 3.66 13.46
CA GLY A 184 -0.91 3.54 14.07
C GLY A 184 -0.87 3.72 15.59
N GLN A 185 0.24 4.19 16.17
CA GLN A 185 0.30 4.50 17.60
C GLN A 185 -0.52 5.76 17.88
N PRO A 186 -1.41 5.75 18.89
CA PRO A 186 -2.16 6.92 19.27
C PRO A 186 -1.32 7.91 20.08
N PRO A 187 -1.78 9.18 20.13
CA PRO A 187 -1.19 10.18 20.99
C PRO A 187 -1.04 9.73 22.45
N ASN A 188 0.12 10.01 23.03
CA ASN A 188 0.38 9.90 24.46
C ASN A 188 0.87 11.25 25.01
N SER A 189 0.94 11.39 26.33
CA SER A 189 1.29 12.66 26.97
C SER A 189 2.65 13.25 26.55
N SER A 190 3.61 12.41 26.12
CA SER A 190 4.93 12.87 25.66
C SER A 190 4.91 13.31 24.20
N THR A 191 4.21 12.58 23.32
CA THR A 191 4.10 12.95 21.90
C THR A 191 3.18 14.16 21.69
N GLN A 192 2.14 14.32 22.54
CA GLN A 192 1.33 15.54 22.66
C GLN A 192 2.09 16.71 23.33
N ALA A 193 3.41 16.64 23.42
CA ALA A 193 4.29 17.73 23.83
C ALA A 193 5.50 17.81 22.88
N ASP A 194 5.33 17.33 21.65
CA ASP A 194 6.34 17.17 20.61
C ASP A 194 7.59 16.40 21.03
N CYS A 195 7.49 15.64 22.12
CA CYS A 195 8.63 14.93 22.65
C CYS A 195 9.84 15.82 22.99
N PHE A 196 9.56 16.98 23.61
CA PHE A 196 10.59 17.91 24.09
C PHE A 196 11.73 17.23 24.90
N GLY A 197 11.38 16.17 25.64
CA GLY A 197 12.35 15.21 26.16
C GLY A 197 12.38 13.96 25.28
N TYR A 198 13.47 13.74 24.55
CA TYR A 198 13.64 12.61 23.64
C TYR A 198 13.93 11.30 24.41
N ALA A 199 12.94 10.81 25.16
CA ALA A 199 13.11 9.74 26.14
C ALA A 199 12.42 8.44 25.72
N ASN A 200 12.96 7.31 26.19
CA ASN A 200 12.35 6.00 25.99
C ASN A 200 11.01 5.88 26.73
N PHE A 201 10.16 5.00 26.21
CA PHE A 201 9.07 4.45 27.00
C PHE A 201 9.62 3.72 28.24
N PRO A 202 8.92 3.79 29.39
CA PRO A 202 9.24 2.98 30.55
C PRO A 202 9.25 1.48 30.21
N LEU A 203 10.26 0.75 30.69
CA LEU A 203 10.43 -0.69 30.39
C LEU A 203 9.29 -1.59 30.89
N ALA A 204 8.49 -1.11 31.85
CA ALA A 204 7.35 -1.85 32.38
C ALA A 204 6.15 -1.85 31.43
N ASP A 205 6.15 -0.96 30.43
CA ASP A 205 5.03 -0.80 29.52
C ASP A 205 5.10 -1.80 28.37
N GLY A 206 4.02 -2.58 28.20
CA GLY A 206 3.92 -3.60 27.17
C GLY A 206 3.16 -3.15 25.92
N LEU A 207 2.90 -4.10 25.03
CA LEU A 207 2.04 -3.93 23.85
C LEU A 207 0.66 -4.54 24.11
N VAL A 208 -0.41 -3.81 23.76
CA VAL A 208 -1.78 -4.33 23.69
C VAL A 208 -2.33 -4.02 22.29
N ASN A 209 -2.70 -5.06 21.54
CA ASN A 209 -3.17 -4.94 20.14
C ASN A 209 -2.22 -4.12 19.25
N GLY A 210 -0.91 -4.25 19.47
CA GLY A 210 0.10 -3.48 18.73
C GLY A 210 0.31 -2.05 19.22
N ILE A 211 -0.45 -1.56 20.22
CA ILE A 211 -0.28 -0.24 20.84
C ILE A 211 0.63 -0.32 22.06
N GLN A 212 1.69 0.49 22.07
CA GLN A 212 2.58 0.67 23.21
C GLN A 212 1.83 1.38 24.34
N GLN A 213 1.84 0.76 25.51
CA GLN A 213 1.21 1.32 26.69
C GLN A 213 2.12 2.39 27.32
N GLY A 214 1.55 3.22 28.19
CA GLY A 214 2.28 4.29 28.87
C GLY A 214 2.67 5.45 27.96
N ALA A 215 3.57 6.31 28.44
CA ALA A 215 3.99 7.52 27.75
C ALA A 215 5.51 7.56 27.60
N GLY A 216 5.95 8.01 26.44
CA GLY A 216 7.34 8.09 26.04
C GLY A 216 7.43 8.55 24.59
N CYS A 217 8.66 8.73 24.12
CA CYS A 217 8.93 9.23 22.78
C CYS A 217 9.54 8.15 21.89
N VAL A 218 10.60 7.50 22.39
CA VAL A 218 11.33 6.50 21.60
C VAL A 218 10.77 5.11 21.91
N TYR A 219 10.03 4.57 20.95
CA TYR A 219 9.35 3.29 21.01
C TYR A 219 10.34 2.12 21.05
N PRO A 220 10.10 1.11 21.91
CA PRO A 220 10.89 -0.13 21.94
C PRO A 220 10.97 -0.84 20.58
N SER A 221 12.04 -1.60 20.35
CA SER A 221 12.32 -2.22 19.04
C SER A 221 11.30 -3.27 18.59
N ASN A 222 10.48 -3.79 19.50
CA ASN A 222 9.38 -4.71 19.20
C ASN A 222 8.06 -4.01 18.84
N VAL A 223 7.98 -2.68 18.93
CA VAL A 223 6.82 -1.92 18.47
C VAL A 223 6.82 -1.92 16.94
N PRO A 224 5.76 -2.43 16.30
CA PRO A 224 5.73 -2.54 14.85
C PRO A 224 5.49 -1.18 14.20
N SER A 225 6.06 -1.02 13.00
CA SER A 225 5.90 0.18 12.16
C SER A 225 5.81 -0.21 10.68
N LEU A 226 5.23 0.65 9.85
CA LEU A 226 5.10 0.46 8.42
C LEU A 226 6.47 0.21 7.74
N PRO A 227 7.55 0.97 8.06
CA PRO A 227 8.91 0.63 7.62
C PRO A 227 9.32 -0.84 7.85
N SER A 228 9.02 -1.37 9.04
CA SER A 228 9.37 -2.75 9.40
C SER A 228 8.54 -3.78 8.61
N GLN A 229 7.26 -3.49 8.37
CA GLN A 229 6.38 -4.33 7.55
C GLN A 229 6.79 -4.34 6.08
N LEU A 230 7.04 -3.16 5.51
CA LEU A 230 7.51 -3.00 4.13
C LEU A 230 8.81 -3.76 3.91
N THR A 231 9.80 -3.55 4.78
CA THR A 231 11.09 -4.26 4.72
C THR A 231 10.90 -5.78 4.76
N SER A 232 10.06 -6.27 5.68
CA SER A 232 9.77 -7.70 5.82
C SER A 232 9.06 -8.29 4.59
N ALA A 233 8.26 -7.48 3.91
CA ALA A 233 7.57 -7.85 2.66
C ALA A 233 8.44 -7.65 1.41
N GLY A 234 9.68 -7.14 1.55
CA GLY A 234 10.61 -6.90 0.44
C GLY A 234 10.37 -5.58 -0.31
N PHE A 235 9.64 -4.65 0.29
CA PHE A 235 9.45 -3.29 -0.22
C PHE A 235 10.45 -2.31 0.41
N SER A 236 10.85 -1.30 -0.36
CA SER A 236 11.75 -0.24 0.10
C SER A 236 10.96 0.93 0.69
N TRP A 237 11.58 1.66 1.61
CA TRP A 237 11.00 2.87 2.20
C TRP A 237 12.10 3.90 2.47
N LYS A 238 11.78 5.19 2.46
CA LYS A 238 12.75 6.25 2.78
C LYS A 238 12.06 7.50 3.30
N GLY A 239 12.70 8.18 4.26
CA GLY A 239 12.35 9.50 4.73
C GLY A 239 13.27 10.56 4.12
N TYR A 240 12.67 11.64 3.63
CA TYR A 240 13.36 12.80 3.06
C TYR A 240 12.98 14.05 3.85
N LEU A 241 13.95 14.55 4.62
CA LEU A 241 13.72 15.62 5.59
C LEU A 241 14.45 16.88 5.11
N GLU A 242 13.71 17.96 4.84
CA GLU A 242 14.32 19.22 4.41
C GLU A 242 15.22 19.80 5.52
N ASP A 243 16.35 20.38 5.09
CA ASP A 243 17.43 20.93 5.92
C ASP A 243 18.17 20.00 6.88
N MET A 244 17.75 18.74 7.05
CA MET A 244 18.42 17.82 7.98
C MET A 244 19.92 17.75 7.67
N GLY A 245 20.75 18.05 8.67
CA GLY A 245 22.19 17.95 8.54
C GLY A 245 22.89 19.16 7.94
N ASN A 246 22.18 20.27 7.72
CA ASN A 246 22.80 21.52 7.28
C ASN A 246 23.75 22.09 8.36
N ASP A 247 23.40 21.92 9.64
CA ASP A 247 24.23 22.28 10.78
C ASP A 247 24.67 21.04 11.59
N PRO A 248 25.92 20.56 11.43
CA PRO A 248 26.42 19.39 12.14
C PRO A 248 26.56 19.59 13.66
N SER A 249 26.38 20.81 14.17
CA SER A 249 26.32 21.08 15.61
C SER A 249 24.92 20.86 16.21
N ARG A 250 23.87 20.82 15.38
CA ARG A 250 22.49 20.55 15.79
C ARG A 250 22.14 19.08 15.64
N GLU A 251 22.45 18.48 14.50
CA GLU A 251 22.16 17.06 14.25
C GLU A 251 23.12 16.42 13.23
N SER A 252 23.02 15.09 13.09
CA SER A 252 23.79 14.33 12.10
C SER A 252 23.25 14.51 10.68
N ALA A 253 24.13 14.41 9.67
CA ALA A 253 23.77 14.57 8.25
C ALA A 253 22.78 13.53 7.70
N THR A 254 22.64 12.40 8.38
CA THR A 254 21.61 11.37 8.15
C THR A 254 21.18 10.88 9.51
N CYS A 255 19.96 10.35 9.62
CA CYS A 255 19.42 9.91 10.92
C CYS A 255 19.57 11.02 11.99
N GLY A 256 19.27 12.27 11.63
CA GLY A 256 19.39 13.41 12.53
C GLY A 256 18.39 13.30 13.68
N HIS A 257 18.88 13.09 14.90
CA HIS A 257 18.08 13.10 16.12
C HIS A 257 19.00 13.32 17.34
N PRO A 258 18.48 13.82 18.47
CA PRO A 258 19.25 13.92 19.71
C PRO A 258 19.54 12.53 20.30
N ALA A 259 20.54 12.44 21.17
CA ALA A 259 20.75 11.22 21.95
C ALA A 259 19.52 10.93 22.84
N VAL A 260 19.18 9.65 23.03
CA VAL A 260 18.10 9.26 23.94
C VAL A 260 18.34 9.81 25.34
N GLY A 261 17.35 10.53 25.87
CA GLY A 261 17.38 11.22 27.16
C GLY A 261 17.93 12.66 27.11
N ALA A 262 18.39 13.13 25.95
CA ALA A 262 18.86 14.50 25.77
C ALA A 262 17.73 15.44 25.35
N SER A 263 17.97 16.74 25.52
CA SER A 263 17.16 17.80 24.90
C SER A 263 17.43 17.86 23.41
N ASP A 264 16.39 18.18 22.65
CA ASP A 264 16.47 18.29 21.20
C ASP A 264 16.78 19.75 20.76
N PRO A 265 17.94 20.00 20.13
CA PRO A 265 18.30 21.34 19.64
C PRO A 265 17.53 21.74 18.37
N SER A 266 16.81 20.81 17.74
CA SER A 266 16.10 21.03 16.48
C SER A 266 14.69 21.63 16.64
N PHE A 267 14.23 21.84 17.88
CA PHE A 267 12.92 22.44 18.14
C PHE A 267 12.73 23.82 17.53
N VAL A 268 13.82 24.59 17.45
CA VAL A 268 13.82 25.95 16.92
C VAL A 268 14.72 25.98 15.70
N ALA A 269 14.19 26.51 14.59
CA ALA A 269 14.98 26.75 13.39
C ALA A 269 16.09 27.78 13.64
N THR A 270 17.15 27.68 12.84
CA THR A 270 18.16 28.72 12.68
C THR A 270 18.07 29.32 11.29
N SER A 271 18.86 30.36 11.00
CA SER A 271 18.91 30.93 9.65
C SER A 271 19.52 29.99 8.60
N THR A 272 20.20 28.92 9.03
CA THR A 272 20.91 27.98 8.15
C THR A 272 20.32 26.58 8.16
N ASP A 273 19.40 26.30 9.07
CA ASP A 273 18.86 24.96 9.29
C ASP A 273 17.46 25.03 9.91
N GLY A 274 16.45 24.63 9.15
CA GLY A 274 15.05 24.53 9.57
C GLY A 274 14.60 23.10 9.87
N TYR A 275 15.50 22.11 9.97
CA TYR A 275 15.13 20.75 10.32
C TYR A 275 14.53 20.68 11.74
N ALA A 276 13.49 19.84 11.88
CA ALA A 276 12.82 19.55 13.14
C ALA A 276 12.66 18.03 13.33
N THR A 277 13.23 17.50 14.42
CA THR A 277 13.15 16.06 14.74
C THR A 277 11.70 15.61 14.93
N ARG A 278 10.83 16.45 15.50
CA ARG A 278 9.40 16.15 15.69
C ARG A 278 8.63 15.80 14.40
N HIS A 279 9.08 16.28 13.23
CA HIS A 279 8.48 15.95 11.92
C HIS A 279 9.14 14.73 11.25
N ASN A 280 10.08 14.06 11.93
CA ASN A 280 10.75 12.85 11.46
C ASN A 280 10.27 11.65 12.29
N PRO A 281 9.26 10.89 11.86
CA PRO A 281 8.69 9.84 12.69
C PRO A 281 9.62 8.63 12.85
N PHE A 282 10.59 8.45 11.95
CA PHE A 282 11.44 7.26 11.91
C PHE A 282 12.41 7.16 13.09
N VAL A 283 12.87 8.30 13.59
CA VAL A 283 13.88 8.32 14.66
C VAL A 283 13.29 7.95 16.02
N TYR A 284 11.97 8.00 16.17
CA TYR A 284 11.28 7.60 17.39
C TYR A 284 11.15 6.09 17.57
N PHE A 285 11.82 5.24 16.77
CA PHE A 285 11.75 3.79 16.90
C PHE A 285 13.13 3.15 17.04
N HIS A 286 13.36 2.42 18.14
CA HIS A 286 14.60 1.65 18.33
C HIS A 286 14.83 0.60 17.23
N SER A 287 13.78 0.10 16.59
CA SER A 287 13.91 -0.79 15.42
C SER A 287 14.62 -0.14 14.23
N ILE A 288 14.72 1.20 14.22
CA ILE A 288 15.41 1.99 13.20
C ILE A 288 16.70 2.58 13.76
N ILE A 289 16.65 3.35 14.85
CA ILE A 289 17.83 4.13 15.32
C ILE A 289 18.96 3.26 15.86
N ASP A 290 18.66 2.07 16.41
CA ASP A 290 19.71 1.16 16.89
C ASP A 290 20.37 0.40 15.72
N ASN A 291 19.78 0.45 14.52
CA ASN A 291 20.37 -0.04 13.29
C ASN A 291 20.92 1.12 12.46
N THR A 292 22.12 1.57 12.81
CA THR A 292 22.78 2.72 12.19
C THR A 292 22.87 2.62 10.66
N ALA A 293 23.04 1.42 10.10
CA ALA A 293 23.10 1.24 8.65
C ALA A 293 21.74 1.53 7.98
N VAL A 294 20.65 1.04 8.57
CA VAL A 294 19.29 1.33 8.10
C VAL A 294 18.98 2.81 8.31
N CYS A 295 19.18 3.33 9.52
CA CYS A 295 18.82 4.72 9.80
C CYS A 295 19.57 5.70 8.88
N ASN A 296 20.88 5.55 8.70
CA ASN A 296 21.67 6.45 7.86
C ASN A 296 21.34 6.34 6.35
N SER A 297 20.87 5.18 5.89
CA SER A 297 20.54 4.99 4.46
C SER A 297 19.09 5.31 4.12
N GLN A 298 18.17 5.21 5.09
CA GLN A 298 16.74 5.39 4.88
C GLN A 298 16.18 6.68 5.48
N VAL A 299 16.86 7.33 6.42
CA VAL A 299 16.42 8.61 7.01
C VAL A 299 17.43 9.68 6.59
N VAL A 300 17.12 10.41 5.52
CA VAL A 300 18.10 11.20 4.78
C VAL A 300 17.63 12.64 4.53
N PRO A 301 18.55 13.56 4.22
CA PRO A 301 18.17 14.91 3.83
C PRO A 301 17.39 14.88 2.51
N LEU A 302 16.39 15.75 2.39
CA LEU A 302 15.63 15.92 1.14
C LEU A 302 16.56 16.26 -0.03
N GLY A 303 17.55 17.12 0.24
CA GLY A 303 18.51 17.62 -0.74
C GLY A 303 17.94 18.71 -1.63
N THR A 304 18.77 19.21 -2.55
CA THR A 304 18.33 20.15 -3.58
C THR A 304 17.67 19.43 -4.75
N THR A 305 16.95 20.15 -5.60
CA THR A 305 16.40 19.62 -6.86
C THR A 305 17.48 19.15 -7.85
N GLY A 306 18.74 19.54 -7.65
CA GLY A 306 19.90 19.04 -8.37
C GLY A 306 20.54 17.78 -7.76
N GLY A 307 19.99 17.25 -6.66
CA GLY A 307 20.52 16.07 -5.96
C GLY A 307 21.73 16.35 -5.06
N ILE A 308 21.97 17.61 -4.68
CA ILE A 308 23.04 17.96 -3.76
C ILE A 308 22.56 17.75 -2.32
N LEU A 309 23.38 17.08 -1.51
CA LEU A 309 23.14 16.82 -0.09
C LEU A 309 24.12 17.61 0.80
N PRO A 310 23.77 17.84 2.08
CA PRO A 310 24.64 18.52 3.04
C PRO A 310 26.00 17.83 3.20
N ALA A 311 27.00 18.62 3.59
CA ALA A 311 28.32 18.10 3.90
C ALA A 311 28.25 17.10 5.07
N GLY A 312 29.07 16.04 5.01
CA GLY A 312 29.03 14.97 6.02
C GLY A 312 28.03 13.86 5.73
N THR A 313 27.19 14.00 4.69
CA THR A 313 26.35 12.90 4.20
C THR A 313 27.21 11.72 3.75
N PRO A 314 26.98 10.48 4.23
CA PRO A 314 27.77 9.31 3.85
C PRO A 314 27.75 9.01 2.35
N ALA A 315 28.85 8.46 1.84
CA ALA A 315 28.96 8.09 0.43
C ALA A 315 27.90 7.04 0.05
N GLY A 316 27.26 7.24 -1.11
CA GLY A 316 26.20 6.37 -1.62
C GLY A 316 24.80 6.71 -1.12
N VAL A 317 24.66 7.62 -0.14
CA VAL A 317 23.36 8.18 0.24
C VAL A 317 22.92 9.21 -0.80
N THR A 318 21.66 9.12 -1.19
CA THR A 318 20.99 9.94 -2.20
C THR A 318 19.79 10.67 -1.59
N GLY A 319 19.44 11.84 -2.13
CA GLY A 319 18.22 12.56 -1.79
C GLY A 319 17.10 12.30 -2.80
N LEU A 320 15.95 12.94 -2.58
CA LEU A 320 14.73 12.68 -3.35
C LEU A 320 14.93 12.89 -4.85
N ALA A 321 15.54 14.02 -5.25
CA ALA A 321 15.73 14.34 -6.66
C ALA A 321 16.56 13.29 -7.42
N THR A 322 17.53 12.66 -6.75
CA THR A 322 18.33 11.57 -7.34
C THR A 322 17.54 10.27 -7.39
N ASP A 323 16.80 9.94 -6.32
CA ASP A 323 16.05 8.69 -6.24
C ASP A 323 14.89 8.65 -7.24
N LEU A 324 14.28 9.79 -7.54
CA LEU A 324 13.21 9.92 -8.55
C LEU A 324 13.66 9.64 -10.00
N GLN A 325 14.95 9.48 -10.28
CA GLN A 325 15.45 9.33 -11.66
C GLN A 325 15.11 7.97 -12.30
N SER A 326 14.81 6.94 -11.52
CA SER A 326 14.48 5.61 -12.05
C SER A 326 13.51 4.86 -11.14
N ILE A 327 12.75 3.92 -11.71
CA ILE A 327 11.87 3.02 -10.94
C ILE A 327 12.66 2.28 -9.85
N SER A 328 13.88 1.82 -10.15
CA SER A 328 14.68 1.03 -9.22
C SER A 328 15.29 1.82 -8.06
N THR A 329 15.39 3.15 -8.19
CA THR A 329 15.95 4.03 -7.16
C THR A 329 14.87 4.70 -6.32
N THR A 330 13.66 4.86 -6.87
CA THR A 330 12.52 5.38 -6.11
C THR A 330 12.04 4.35 -5.09
N PRO A 331 11.94 4.71 -3.79
CA PRO A 331 11.40 3.81 -2.78
C PRO A 331 9.91 3.51 -2.98
N ASN A 332 9.45 2.32 -2.58
CA ASN A 332 8.02 2.00 -2.61
C ASN A 332 7.20 2.91 -1.67
N PHE A 333 7.79 3.36 -0.55
CA PHE A 333 7.17 4.31 0.37
C PHE A 333 8.12 5.47 0.69
N SER A 334 7.70 6.70 0.40
CA SER A 334 8.50 7.90 0.61
C SER A 334 7.75 8.87 1.52
N VAL A 335 8.33 9.24 2.66
CA VAL A 335 7.82 10.33 3.50
C VAL A 335 8.69 11.56 3.25
N ILE A 336 8.06 12.70 2.96
CA ILE A 336 8.70 13.97 2.72
C ILE A 336 8.21 14.95 3.78
N SER A 337 9.13 15.51 4.55
CA SER A 337 8.86 16.61 5.49
C SER A 337 9.55 17.88 5.02
N PRO A 338 8.81 18.95 4.74
CA PRO A 338 9.39 20.29 4.62
C PRO A 338 10.03 20.72 5.95
N ASN A 339 10.84 21.77 5.88
CA ASN A 339 11.42 22.42 7.04
C ASN A 339 10.40 23.38 7.68
N LEU A 340 10.76 23.93 8.85
CA LEU A 340 9.92 24.86 9.60
C LEU A 340 9.47 26.11 8.82
N CYS A 341 10.17 26.50 7.75
CA CYS A 341 9.70 27.61 6.91
C CYS A 341 8.72 27.19 5.84
N ASN A 342 8.82 25.96 5.34
CA ASN A 342 8.13 25.49 4.14
C ASN A 342 6.96 24.55 4.45
N ASP A 343 6.76 24.17 5.71
CA ASP A 343 5.69 23.27 6.15
C ASP A 343 4.32 23.95 6.26
N GLY A 344 4.28 25.28 6.44
CA GLY A 344 3.04 26.05 6.49
C GLY A 344 2.66 26.66 7.81
N HIS A 345 3.45 26.44 8.86
CA HIS A 345 3.11 26.89 10.19
C HIS A 345 3.90 28.12 10.64
N ASP A 346 5.24 28.08 10.63
CA ASP A 346 6.03 29.18 11.18
C ASP A 346 6.06 30.41 10.25
N TYR A 347 5.57 31.55 10.75
CA TYR A 347 5.79 32.84 10.09
C TYR A 347 5.77 34.04 11.07
N PRO A 348 6.74 34.97 11.01
CA PRO A 348 7.96 34.91 10.20
C PRO A 348 8.91 33.83 10.72
N CYS A 349 9.30 32.89 9.85
CA CYS A 349 10.27 31.85 10.17
C CYS A 349 11.72 32.37 10.02
N LYS A 350 12.72 31.52 10.30
CA LYS A 350 14.14 31.94 10.42
C LYS A 350 14.91 31.96 9.09
N ASN A 351 14.47 31.20 8.10
CA ASN A 351 15.02 31.11 6.75
C ASN A 351 13.93 31.24 5.66
N PRO A 352 13.11 32.31 5.67
CA PRO A 352 11.90 32.40 4.83
C PRO A 352 12.25 32.49 3.35
N THR A 353 11.45 31.80 2.52
CA THR A 353 11.53 31.82 1.06
C THR A 353 10.45 32.69 0.41
N GLY A 354 9.40 33.05 1.15
CA GLY A 354 8.25 33.81 0.66
C GLY A 354 7.64 34.77 1.70
N THR A 355 6.45 35.28 1.38
CA THR A 355 5.81 36.40 2.11
C THR A 355 4.80 35.99 3.17
N SER A 356 4.54 34.69 3.32
CA SER A 356 3.67 34.09 4.35
C SER A 356 3.98 32.59 4.44
N ALA A 357 3.52 31.91 5.49
CA ALA A 357 3.64 30.45 5.60
C ALA A 357 2.98 29.73 4.40
N LEU A 358 1.77 30.17 4.03
CA LEU A 358 1.03 29.63 2.88
C LEU A 358 1.75 29.84 1.52
N ALA A 359 2.44 30.98 1.35
CA ALA A 359 3.23 31.22 0.14
C ALA A 359 4.49 30.33 0.08
N ASN A 360 5.07 29.99 1.24
CA ASN A 360 6.19 29.07 1.32
C ASN A 360 5.77 27.64 0.97
N ILE A 361 4.60 27.18 1.46
CA ILE A 361 4.00 25.89 1.07
C ILE A 361 3.86 25.81 -0.45
N ASP A 362 3.23 26.81 -1.06
CA ASP A 362 3.02 26.83 -2.51
C ASP A 362 4.35 26.77 -3.29
N THR A 363 5.38 27.46 -2.80
CA THR A 363 6.73 27.43 -3.39
C THR A 363 7.36 26.04 -3.27
N PHE A 364 7.28 25.42 -2.09
CA PHE A 364 7.79 24.08 -1.85
C PHE A 364 7.08 23.04 -2.73
N LEU A 365 5.75 23.04 -2.71
CA LEU A 365 4.93 22.09 -3.45
C LEU A 365 5.09 22.28 -4.96
N SER A 366 5.08 23.52 -5.47
CA SER A 366 5.26 23.78 -6.91
C SER A 366 6.67 23.44 -7.42
N THR A 367 7.63 23.25 -6.51
CA THR A 367 8.96 22.73 -6.82
C THR A 367 8.99 21.21 -6.85
N TRP A 368 8.50 20.55 -5.80
CA TRP A 368 8.70 19.11 -5.60
C TRP A 368 7.62 18.23 -6.23
N VAL A 369 6.36 18.66 -6.21
CA VAL A 369 5.24 17.86 -6.76
C VAL A 369 5.46 17.57 -8.25
N PRO A 370 5.85 18.53 -9.11
CA PRO A 370 6.12 18.22 -10.51
C PRO A 370 7.29 17.26 -10.72
N LEU A 371 8.30 17.25 -9.85
CA LEU A 371 9.41 16.29 -9.93
C LEU A 371 8.94 14.86 -9.60
N ILE A 372 8.10 14.72 -8.57
CA ILE A 372 7.49 13.44 -8.19
C ILE A 372 6.59 12.93 -9.31
N GLU A 373 5.63 13.74 -9.77
CA GLU A 373 4.67 13.36 -10.81
C GLU A 373 5.35 13.00 -12.14
N ASN A 374 6.49 13.64 -12.44
CA ASN A 374 7.25 13.35 -13.65
C ASN A 374 8.18 12.15 -13.56
N SER A 375 8.42 11.61 -12.36
CA SER A 375 9.31 10.47 -12.16
C SER A 375 8.79 9.20 -12.86
N PRO A 376 9.69 8.31 -13.33
CA PRO A 376 9.28 7.05 -13.95
C PRO A 376 8.42 6.17 -13.04
N ALA A 377 8.75 6.11 -11.75
CA ALA A 377 8.01 5.33 -10.75
C ALA A 377 6.58 5.86 -10.54
N PHE A 378 6.41 7.17 -10.41
CA PHE A 378 5.09 7.74 -10.22
C PHE A 378 4.17 7.50 -11.44
N LYS A 379 4.72 7.68 -12.65
CA LYS A 379 4.00 7.42 -13.90
C LYS A 379 3.62 5.95 -14.08
N GLN A 380 4.41 5.03 -13.52
CA GLN A 380 4.12 3.61 -13.57
C GLN A 380 2.94 3.27 -12.66
N ASP A 381 3.04 3.61 -11.37
CA ASP A 381 2.10 3.16 -10.35
C ASP A 381 2.17 4.00 -9.05
N GLY A 382 2.23 5.33 -9.21
CA GLY A 382 2.37 6.30 -8.12
C GLY A 382 1.07 6.69 -7.40
N LEU A 383 1.20 7.01 -6.13
CA LEU A 383 0.24 7.78 -5.33
C LEU A 383 0.99 8.86 -4.55
N LEU A 384 0.56 10.10 -4.65
CA LEU A 384 1.04 11.21 -3.84
C LEU A 384 -0.10 11.68 -2.93
N GLU A 385 0.11 11.57 -1.62
CA GLU A 385 -0.73 12.15 -0.57
C GLU A 385 -0.07 13.43 -0.05
N ILE A 386 -0.82 14.52 -0.05
CA ILE A 386 -0.40 15.81 0.51
C ILE A 386 -1.40 16.17 1.59
N THR A 387 -0.95 16.11 2.83
CA THR A 387 -1.79 16.28 4.02
C THR A 387 -1.14 17.26 4.99
N PHE A 388 -1.89 17.66 6.01
CA PHE A 388 -1.34 18.32 7.19
C PHE A 388 -1.40 17.35 8.37
N ASP A 389 -0.54 17.57 9.35
CA ASP A 389 -0.56 16.89 10.65
C ASP A 389 -1.83 17.22 11.44
N GLU A 390 -2.18 18.50 11.57
CA GLU A 390 -3.29 18.96 12.40
C GLU A 390 -3.84 20.33 11.99
N ALA A 391 -5.00 20.66 12.57
CA ALA A 391 -5.59 21.99 12.50
C ALA A 391 -5.02 22.89 13.60
N GLU A 392 -5.47 24.15 13.65
CA GLU A 392 -5.01 25.08 14.66
C GLU A 392 -5.39 24.62 16.07
N ALA A 393 -4.39 24.56 16.96
CA ALA A 393 -4.59 24.22 18.37
C ALA A 393 -5.19 25.38 19.19
N VAL A 394 -4.96 26.62 18.77
CA VAL A 394 -5.22 27.83 19.54
C VAL A 394 -5.78 28.97 18.67
N GLY A 395 -6.43 29.94 19.30
CA GLY A 395 -7.00 31.10 18.60
C GLY A 395 -8.41 30.87 18.05
N SER A 396 -8.83 31.70 17.10
CA SER A 396 -10.20 31.68 16.58
C SER A 396 -10.46 30.57 15.56
N ALA A 397 -9.39 29.95 15.04
CA ALA A 397 -9.45 28.85 14.07
C ALA A 397 -9.37 27.47 14.73
N THR A 398 -9.37 27.40 16.07
CA THR A 398 -9.18 26.14 16.80
C THR A 398 -10.18 25.06 16.38
N ASP A 399 -9.67 23.87 16.08
CA ASP A 399 -10.47 22.70 15.74
C ASP A 399 -9.82 21.44 16.31
N ALA A 400 -10.48 20.78 17.27
CA ALA A 400 -10.07 19.49 17.82
C ALA A 400 -11.04 18.36 17.47
N THR A 401 -11.77 18.50 16.36
CA THR A 401 -12.68 17.46 15.89
C THR A 401 -11.92 16.20 15.46
N ALA A 402 -12.50 15.04 15.78
CA ALA A 402 -12.01 13.74 15.35
C ALA A 402 -13.04 13.04 14.44
N CYS A 403 -12.61 11.98 13.77
CA CYS A 403 -13.48 11.14 12.95
C CYS A 403 -13.23 9.65 13.16
N CYS A 404 -13.91 8.85 12.34
CA CYS A 404 -13.40 7.52 11.97
C CYS A 404 -13.34 6.50 13.12
N GLY A 405 -14.07 6.76 14.20
CA GLY A 405 -14.12 5.89 15.38
C GLY A 405 -12.95 6.08 16.33
N GLU A 406 -12.13 7.12 16.13
CA GLU A 406 -10.96 7.40 16.93
C GLU A 406 -11.28 7.52 18.42
N THR A 407 -10.48 6.83 19.22
CA THR A 407 -10.55 6.86 20.68
C THR A 407 -9.24 7.34 21.29
N PRO A 408 -9.27 7.94 22.49
CA PRO A 408 -8.04 8.32 23.18
C PRO A 408 -7.07 7.16 23.39
N GLY A 409 -5.78 7.42 23.18
CA GLY A 409 -4.71 6.48 23.50
C GLY A 409 -4.63 6.15 24.99
N PRO A 410 -3.97 5.03 25.37
CA PRO A 410 -3.91 4.55 26.76
C PRO A 410 -3.24 5.51 27.74
N ALA A 411 -2.40 6.42 27.24
CA ALA A 411 -1.74 7.47 28.03
C ALA A 411 -1.94 8.85 27.41
N ALA A 412 -3.07 9.07 26.73
CA ALA A 412 -3.47 10.39 26.25
C ALA A 412 -3.67 11.37 27.43
N ASN A 413 -3.48 12.66 27.16
CA ASN A 413 -3.74 13.71 28.14
C ASN A 413 -5.23 13.77 28.53
N SER A 414 -5.54 14.48 29.63
CA SER A 414 -6.93 14.64 30.10
C SER A 414 -7.85 15.34 29.08
N GLY A 415 -7.29 16.06 28.11
CA GLY A 415 -8.03 16.67 26.99
C GLY A 415 -8.45 15.68 25.90
N GLY A 416 -7.92 14.45 25.92
CA GLY A 416 -8.03 13.48 24.84
C GLY A 416 -6.76 13.42 24.00
N ASN A 417 -6.92 13.09 22.72
CA ASN A 417 -5.81 13.08 21.77
C ASN A 417 -5.44 14.50 21.30
N GLY A 418 -6.40 15.42 21.24
CA GLY A 418 -6.14 16.84 21.00
C GLY A 418 -5.99 17.65 22.30
N ILE A 419 -5.44 18.87 22.20
CA ILE A 419 -5.21 19.76 23.36
C ILE A 419 -6.53 20.09 24.08
N THR A 420 -7.61 20.31 23.32
CA THR A 420 -8.93 20.68 23.87
C THR A 420 -10.06 19.74 23.46
N GLY A 421 -9.75 18.59 22.86
CA GLY A 421 -10.77 17.73 22.28
C GLY A 421 -10.27 16.38 21.76
N PRO A 422 -11.16 15.63 21.09
CA PRO A 422 -10.94 14.23 20.79
C PRO A 422 -9.90 13.93 19.71
N GLY A 423 -9.41 14.91 18.93
CA GLY A 423 -8.40 14.68 17.88
C GLY A 423 -7.75 15.96 17.37
N GLY A 424 -7.14 15.89 16.19
CA GLY A 424 -6.33 16.96 15.58
C GLY A 424 -7.07 17.95 14.69
N GLY A 425 -8.40 17.84 14.59
CA GLY A 425 -9.19 18.76 13.78
C GLY A 425 -9.14 18.48 12.28
N LYS A 426 -9.95 19.22 11.53
CA LYS A 426 -10.15 18.99 10.11
C LYS A 426 -9.14 19.76 9.26
N VAL A 427 -8.30 19.05 8.51
CA VAL A 427 -7.21 19.61 7.70
C VAL A 427 -7.47 19.55 6.19
N GLY A 428 -8.11 18.47 5.72
CA GLY A 428 -8.17 18.15 4.30
C GLY A 428 -6.87 17.57 3.75
N THR A 429 -6.98 16.84 2.64
CA THR A 429 -5.85 16.16 2.00
C THR A 429 -6.06 16.11 0.50
N VAL A 430 -4.98 16.25 -0.28
CA VAL A 430 -5.00 16.05 -1.73
C VAL A 430 -4.33 14.73 -2.07
N LEU A 431 -5.00 13.92 -2.89
CA LEU A 431 -4.43 12.71 -3.47
C LEU A 431 -4.24 12.90 -4.98
N ILE A 432 -3.05 12.59 -5.48
CA ILE A 432 -2.72 12.62 -6.92
C ILE A 432 -2.20 11.24 -7.32
N SER A 433 -2.74 10.69 -8.41
CA SER A 433 -2.33 9.39 -8.91
C SER A 433 -2.81 9.19 -10.35
N PRO A 434 -2.09 8.42 -11.19
CA PRO A 434 -2.62 7.94 -12.46
C PRO A 434 -3.93 7.14 -12.32
N PHE A 435 -4.23 6.61 -11.12
CA PHE A 435 -5.44 5.84 -10.81
C PHE A 435 -6.56 6.68 -10.20
N ILE A 436 -6.45 8.01 -10.19
CA ILE A 436 -7.50 8.93 -9.70
C ILE A 436 -8.04 9.72 -10.88
N THR A 437 -9.35 9.93 -10.93
CA THR A 437 -9.94 10.88 -11.89
C THR A 437 -9.69 12.31 -11.42
N PRO A 438 -9.01 13.18 -12.19
CA PRO A 438 -8.68 14.54 -11.79
C PRO A 438 -9.91 15.40 -11.48
N GLY A 439 -9.78 16.33 -10.52
CA GLY A 439 -10.85 17.23 -10.09
C GLY A 439 -11.86 16.59 -9.13
N GLY A 440 -11.54 15.44 -8.55
CA GLY A 440 -12.43 14.72 -7.63
C GLY A 440 -12.59 15.45 -6.28
N VAL A 441 -13.78 15.38 -5.68
CA VAL A 441 -14.00 15.80 -4.29
C VAL A 441 -14.67 14.67 -3.52
N VAL A 442 -14.02 14.24 -2.44
CA VAL A 442 -14.45 13.11 -1.62
C VAL A 442 -14.84 13.63 -0.25
N VAL A 443 -16.08 13.32 0.16
CA VAL A 443 -16.66 13.77 1.43
C VAL A 443 -16.72 12.67 2.49
N LYS A 444 -16.21 11.47 2.17
CA LYS A 444 -16.01 10.40 3.17
C LYS A 444 -14.97 10.89 4.20
N LYS A 445 -15.15 10.47 5.45
CA LYS A 445 -14.27 10.86 6.56
C LYS A 445 -13.05 9.94 6.61
N TYR A 446 -11.87 10.55 6.78
CA TYR A 446 -10.58 9.89 6.92
C TYR A 446 -9.74 10.61 7.98
N ASN A 447 -8.80 9.91 8.60
CA ASN A 447 -7.74 10.49 9.43
C ASN A 447 -6.40 9.80 9.12
N HIS A 448 -5.34 10.11 9.85
CA HIS A 448 -4.02 9.49 9.62
C HIS A 448 -4.02 7.97 9.70
N TYR A 449 -4.77 7.37 10.62
CA TYR A 449 -4.92 5.91 10.67
C TYR A 449 -5.62 5.35 9.42
N SER A 450 -6.54 6.13 8.84
CA SER A 450 -7.19 5.77 7.57
C SER A 450 -6.19 5.80 6.41
N SER A 451 -5.27 6.77 6.37
CA SER A 451 -4.18 6.80 5.39
C SER A 451 -3.27 5.57 5.56
N LEU A 452 -2.82 5.30 6.78
CA LEU A 452 -1.98 4.13 7.08
C LEU A 452 -2.65 2.82 6.66
N ALA A 453 -3.91 2.59 7.07
CA ALA A 453 -4.69 1.40 6.68
C ALA A 453 -4.80 1.25 5.15
N SER A 454 -4.89 2.38 4.44
CA SER A 454 -4.97 2.40 2.97
C SER A 454 -3.64 2.01 2.33
N ILE A 455 -2.53 2.51 2.86
CA ILE A 455 -1.18 2.18 2.39
C ILE A 455 -0.89 0.70 2.64
N GLU A 456 -1.24 0.20 3.83
CA GLU A 456 -1.13 -1.22 4.16
C GLU A 456 -1.98 -2.09 3.22
N ASP A 457 -3.22 -1.68 2.92
CA ASP A 457 -4.07 -2.38 1.94
C ASP A 457 -3.46 -2.41 0.54
N LEU A 458 -2.82 -1.31 0.10
CA LEU A 458 -2.14 -1.25 -1.20
C LEU A 458 -0.98 -2.25 -1.27
N PHE A 459 -0.19 -2.37 -0.21
CA PHE A 459 0.94 -3.31 -0.15
C PHE A 459 0.56 -4.72 0.30
N GLY A 460 -0.70 -4.95 0.69
CA GLY A 460 -1.17 -6.24 1.20
C GLY A 460 -0.60 -6.58 2.58
N LEU A 461 -0.37 -5.57 3.41
CA LEU A 461 0.16 -5.67 4.76
C LEU A 461 -0.98 -5.73 5.79
N PRO A 462 -0.75 -6.34 6.98
CA PRO A 462 -1.72 -6.30 8.06
C PRO A 462 -1.79 -4.91 8.69
N HIS A 463 -2.97 -4.50 9.16
CA HIS A 463 -3.13 -3.16 9.74
C HIS A 463 -2.48 -3.01 11.11
N LEU A 464 -1.72 -1.92 11.30
CA LEU A 464 -1.02 -1.58 12.54
C LEU A 464 -1.87 -0.73 13.49
N GLY A 465 -1.85 -1.05 14.78
CA GLY A 465 -2.41 -0.19 15.83
C GLY A 465 -3.84 0.28 15.53
N GLU A 466 -4.07 1.59 15.62
CA GLU A 466 -5.38 2.20 15.31
C GLU A 466 -5.76 2.15 13.82
N ALA A 467 -4.84 1.86 12.90
CA ALA A 467 -5.21 1.58 11.51
C ALA A 467 -6.09 0.31 11.41
N ALA A 468 -6.03 -0.61 12.38
CA ALA A 468 -6.90 -1.78 12.44
C ALA A 468 -8.33 -1.46 12.92
N THR A 469 -8.58 -0.26 13.45
CA THR A 469 -9.87 0.11 14.06
C THR A 469 -10.69 1.06 13.20
N VAL A 470 -10.08 1.70 12.19
CA VAL A 470 -10.76 2.67 11.33
C VAL A 470 -11.90 2.05 10.53
N THR A 471 -12.93 2.86 10.30
CA THR A 471 -14.10 2.45 9.51
C THR A 471 -13.97 2.75 8.01
N SER A 472 -12.89 3.41 7.59
CA SER A 472 -12.74 4.01 6.27
C SER A 472 -11.30 3.92 5.78
N ASN A 473 -11.08 3.22 4.67
CA ASN A 473 -9.82 3.26 3.92
C ASN A 473 -10.08 3.87 2.53
N PHE A 474 -9.01 4.27 1.84
CA PHE A 474 -9.06 4.67 0.45
C PHE A 474 -9.54 3.50 -0.38
N ASP A 475 -10.60 3.72 -1.16
CA ASP A 475 -11.31 2.66 -1.85
C ASP A 475 -11.61 3.05 -3.31
N LYS A 476 -12.40 2.23 -3.98
CA LYS A 476 -12.87 2.45 -5.36
C LYS A 476 -13.72 3.73 -5.56
N GLY A 477 -14.07 4.44 -4.49
CA GLY A 477 -14.67 5.77 -4.54
C GLY A 477 -13.65 6.88 -4.78
N ILE A 478 -12.35 6.57 -4.59
CA ILE A 478 -11.22 7.43 -4.90
C ILE A 478 -10.54 6.95 -6.19
N PHE A 479 -10.25 5.65 -6.25
CA PHE A 479 -9.50 5.06 -7.36
C PHE A 479 -10.40 4.48 -8.46
N HIS A 480 -9.94 4.54 -9.70
CA HIS A 480 -10.45 3.75 -10.81
C HIS A 480 -9.55 2.54 -11.07
N ASN A 481 -10.15 1.45 -11.59
CA ASN A 481 -9.48 0.20 -11.93
C ASN A 481 -9.48 -0.05 -13.44
#